data_AF-A0A9E1UVZ5-F1
#
_entry.id   AF-A0A9E1UVZ5-F1
#
_cell.length_a   1.000
_cell.length_b   1.000
_cell.length_c   1.000
_cell.angle_alpha   90.00
_cell.angle_beta   90.00
_cell.angle_gamma   90.00
#
_symmetry.space_group_name_H-M   'P 1'
#
loop_
_entity.id
_entity.type
_entity.pdbx_description
1 polymer ?
#
loop_
_entity_poly.entity_id
_entity_poly.type
_entity_poly.pdbx_seq_one_letter_code
_entity_poly.pdbx_strand_id
1 'polypeptide(L)'
;MQETRDQSQQCTRRFGSRCAPTVRAWLFVLALVPLGRGVETARAPYPDDALTPIYRAAAEHILNATEDARGNCIVFGAGTGRLAWRLAESQRFRVLGVEENSEAVMAGRKALHAADLYGTQITLQAGTLTNLRYRDYAAAVVVSDAIITDGRCPGSAAEMFRMVRPDGGIALIGQPPNCPKRLPRKHLESWLRDGGLTYQITDDARGIWARVERGPLPGAGEWTHNLADIGNTACSGDTRTSSTVVPLWFGAPGPAVMTDRHWRPQAPLYKNGRLFVAGDDRIICTDAYNGARLWERNVPNSSRIAMMRDAGFLALAPDSLYVAVGARCLKLDVVTGQTMAEFTVPAKDREWGYIATDGNDLFGSAQKVGASYTAARTGRGAVGNQLGRGNDRSVITSTSLFCLDRQTGKLRWTYDGKSAIANAAICA
;
A
#
# COMPACT_ATOMS: atom_id res chain seq x y z
N MET A 1 -52.20 -14.29 -9.76
CA MET A 1 -50.73 -14.45 -9.69
C MET A 1 -50.22 -14.95 -11.04
N GLN A 2 -50.45 -14.13 -12.09
CA GLN A 2 -50.19 -14.53 -13.48
C GLN A 2 -50.11 -13.27 -14.34
N GLU A 3 -49.09 -12.46 -14.09
CA GLU A 3 -48.67 -11.32 -14.91
C GLU A 3 -47.35 -10.83 -14.33
N THR A 4 -46.22 -11.28 -14.90
CA THR A 4 -44.84 -10.73 -14.75
C THR A 4 -43.76 -11.62 -15.39
N ARG A 5 -44.11 -12.66 -16.17
CA ARG A 5 -43.10 -13.53 -16.82
C ARG A 5 -42.80 -13.22 -18.29
N ASP A 6 -43.39 -12.18 -18.89
CA ASP A 6 -43.30 -11.97 -20.35
C ASP A 6 -42.44 -10.78 -20.82
N GLN A 7 -41.62 -10.18 -19.96
CA GLN A 7 -40.68 -9.12 -20.39
C GLN A 7 -39.20 -9.54 -20.48
N SER A 8 -38.85 -10.81 -20.23
CA SER A 8 -37.45 -11.26 -20.28
C SER A 8 -37.05 -12.04 -21.53
N GLN A 9 -37.89 -12.12 -22.58
CA GLN A 9 -37.58 -12.90 -23.79
C GLN A 9 -37.46 -12.10 -25.11
N GLN A 10 -37.51 -10.76 -25.10
CA GLN A 10 -37.43 -9.96 -26.33
C GLN A 10 -36.12 -9.18 -26.55
N CYS A 11 -35.03 -9.48 -25.84
CA CYS A 11 -33.76 -8.76 -26.00
C CYS A 11 -32.54 -9.62 -26.40
N THR A 12 -32.74 -10.72 -27.14
CA THR A 12 -31.64 -11.60 -27.59
C THR A 12 -31.64 -11.93 -29.09
N ARG A 13 -32.17 -11.04 -29.95
CA ARG A 13 -32.02 -11.17 -31.41
C ARG A 13 -31.70 -9.85 -32.07
N ARG A 14 -30.41 -9.48 -32.05
CA ARG A 14 -29.70 -8.68 -33.06
C ARG A 14 -28.35 -8.31 -32.46
N PHE A 15 -27.29 -9.05 -32.76
CA PHE A 15 -25.97 -8.50 -33.10
C PHE A 15 -25.14 -9.62 -33.70
N GLY A 16 -24.71 -9.38 -34.93
CA GLY A 16 -24.04 -10.34 -35.79
C GLY A 16 -22.62 -10.68 -35.34
N SER A 17 -22.23 -11.86 -35.80
CA SER A 17 -20.89 -12.45 -35.79
C SER A 17 -19.77 -11.47 -36.14
N ARG A 18 -18.92 -11.16 -35.16
CA ARG A 18 -17.48 -10.90 -35.37
C ARG A 18 -16.70 -11.58 -34.23
N CYS A 19 -15.91 -12.59 -34.58
CA CYS A 19 -14.98 -13.24 -33.67
C CYS A 19 -13.96 -12.21 -33.17
N ALA A 20 -14.00 -11.91 -31.87
CA ALA A 20 -12.90 -11.28 -31.16
C ALA A 20 -11.88 -12.36 -30.74
N PRO A 21 -10.57 -12.10 -30.79
CA PRO A 21 -9.57 -13.06 -30.36
C PRO A 21 -9.74 -13.33 -28.86
N THR A 22 -9.75 -14.60 -28.49
CA THR A 22 -9.72 -15.09 -27.11
C THR A 22 -8.50 -14.52 -26.37
N VAL A 23 -8.69 -13.45 -25.61
CA VAL A 23 -7.73 -13.02 -24.59
C VAL A 23 -7.87 -14.00 -23.43
N ARG A 24 -6.97 -14.99 -23.37
CA ARG A 24 -6.79 -15.82 -22.18
C ARG A 24 -6.16 -14.96 -21.08
N ALA A 25 -7.01 -14.24 -20.33
CA ALA A 25 -6.60 -13.60 -19.09
C ALA A 25 -6.48 -14.68 -18.01
N TRP A 26 -5.25 -14.98 -17.59
CA TRP A 26 -5.01 -15.81 -16.40
C TRP A 26 -5.13 -14.91 -15.18
N LEU A 27 -6.20 -15.11 -14.40
CA LEU A 27 -6.39 -14.46 -13.11
C LEU A 27 -5.53 -15.18 -12.07
N PHE A 28 -4.45 -14.56 -11.63
CA PHE A 28 -3.60 -15.13 -10.58
C PHE A 28 -4.16 -14.76 -9.20
N VAL A 29 -4.73 -15.74 -8.50
CA VAL A 29 -5.10 -15.62 -7.09
C VAL A 29 -3.90 -16.01 -6.24
N LEU A 30 -3.22 -15.04 -5.66
CA LEU A 30 -2.21 -15.29 -4.62
C LEU A 30 -2.95 -15.56 -3.31
N ALA A 31 -2.96 -16.82 -2.87
CA ALA A 31 -3.36 -17.13 -1.50
C ALA A 31 -2.34 -16.47 -0.54
N LEU A 32 -2.81 -15.51 0.25
CA LEU A 32 -2.03 -14.85 1.29
C LEU A 32 -2.19 -15.67 2.59
N VAL A 33 -1.12 -16.35 2.98
CA VAL A 33 -0.98 -16.85 4.35
C VAL A 33 -0.63 -15.63 5.22
N PRO A 34 -1.29 -15.41 6.38
CA PRO A 34 -0.95 -14.32 7.28
C PRO A 34 0.54 -14.41 7.68
N LEU A 35 1.20 -13.26 7.86
CA LEU A 35 2.53 -13.15 8.47
C LEU A 35 2.43 -13.74 9.89
N GLY A 36 2.71 -15.03 10.02
CA GLY A 36 2.56 -15.83 11.22
C GLY A 36 3.92 -16.18 11.81
N ARG A 37 4.08 -15.81 13.09
CA ARG A 37 5.01 -16.29 14.14
C ARG A 37 6.50 -16.45 13.77
N GLY A 38 7.33 -15.93 14.69
CA GLY A 38 8.79 -15.92 14.57
C GLY A 38 9.38 -17.22 14.04
N VAL A 39 10.30 -17.07 13.11
CA VAL A 39 11.05 -18.14 12.44
C VAL A 39 11.77 -18.98 13.51
N GLU A 40 11.20 -20.14 13.86
CA GLU A 40 12.00 -21.27 14.32
C GLU A 40 13.08 -21.50 13.25
N THR A 41 14.35 -21.51 13.66
CA THR A 41 15.54 -21.39 12.80
C THR A 41 15.40 -22.19 11.50
N ALA A 42 15.00 -21.50 10.43
CA ALA A 42 14.86 -22.10 9.11
C ALA A 42 16.23 -22.62 8.68
N ARG A 43 16.27 -23.88 8.22
CA ARG A 43 17.48 -24.49 7.67
C ARG A 43 18.01 -23.61 6.53
N ALA A 44 19.29 -23.23 6.58
CA ALA A 44 19.89 -22.40 5.54
C ALA A 44 19.75 -23.10 4.16
N PRO A 45 19.09 -22.45 3.16
CA PRO A 45 18.78 -23.10 1.88
C PRO A 45 20.00 -23.25 0.96
N TYR A 46 21.08 -22.50 1.20
CA TYR A 46 22.30 -22.50 0.37
C TYR A 46 23.54 -22.82 1.22
N PRO A 47 24.58 -23.44 0.62
CA PRO A 47 25.82 -23.74 1.34
C PRO A 47 26.58 -22.48 1.72
N ASP A 48 27.44 -22.62 2.73
CA ASP A 48 28.44 -21.60 3.03
C ASP A 48 29.64 -21.77 2.09
N ASP A 49 29.78 -20.86 1.12
CA ASP A 49 30.78 -20.92 0.05
C ASP A 49 31.34 -19.51 -0.27
N ALA A 50 32.17 -19.43 -1.31
CA ALA A 50 32.81 -18.17 -1.74
C ALA A 50 31.80 -17.04 -2.10
N LEU A 51 30.55 -17.37 -2.43
CA LEU A 51 29.52 -16.38 -2.73
C LEU A 51 28.80 -15.88 -1.47
N THR A 52 28.92 -16.56 -0.33
CA THR A 52 28.26 -16.15 0.94
C THR A 52 28.58 -14.71 1.33
N PRO A 53 29.86 -14.28 1.42
CA PRO A 53 30.18 -12.91 1.81
C PRO A 53 29.70 -11.89 0.77
N ILE A 54 29.66 -12.25 -0.51
CA ILE A 54 29.23 -11.39 -1.61
C ILE A 54 27.73 -11.10 -1.49
N TYR A 55 26.90 -12.14 -1.35
CA TYR A 55 25.45 -11.95 -1.18
C TYR A 55 25.09 -11.25 0.14
N ARG A 56 25.88 -11.45 1.20
CA ARG A 56 25.71 -10.73 2.47
C ARG A 56 25.95 -9.23 2.26
N ALA A 57 27.09 -8.86 1.66
CA ALA A 57 27.41 -7.46 1.37
C ALA A 57 26.38 -6.81 0.43
N ALA A 58 25.92 -7.53 -0.60
CA ALA A 58 24.87 -7.04 -1.50
C ALA A 58 23.56 -6.76 -0.74
N ALA A 59 23.08 -7.72 0.06
CA ALA A 59 21.85 -7.57 0.80
C ALA A 59 21.93 -6.45 1.85
N GLU A 60 23.04 -6.35 2.59
CA GLU A 60 23.28 -5.25 3.53
C GLU A 60 23.24 -3.89 2.84
N HIS A 61 23.93 -3.75 1.70
CA HIS A 61 23.90 -2.51 0.92
C HIS A 61 22.48 -2.17 0.46
N ILE A 62 21.76 -3.15 -0.09
CA ILE A 62 20.39 -2.96 -0.60
C ILE A 62 19.44 -2.55 0.54
N LEU A 63 19.49 -3.26 1.67
CA LEU A 63 18.59 -3.01 2.80
C LEU A 63 18.83 -1.63 3.42
N ASN A 64 20.09 -1.19 3.50
CA ASN A 64 20.46 0.14 4.00
C ASN A 64 20.05 1.24 3.02
N ALA A 65 20.35 1.08 1.73
CA ALA A 65 20.02 2.08 0.69
C ALA A 65 18.52 2.20 0.41
N THR A 66 17.71 1.30 0.97
CA THR A 66 16.25 1.29 0.82
C THR A 66 15.53 1.28 2.15
N GLU A 67 16.11 1.74 3.27
CA GLU A 67 15.64 1.55 4.67
C GLU A 67 14.13 1.70 4.93
N ASP A 68 13.44 2.63 4.27
CA ASP A 68 12.00 2.86 4.43
C ASP A 68 11.10 1.96 3.55
N ALA A 69 11.68 1.29 2.56
CA ALA A 69 10.96 0.46 1.61
C ALA A 69 10.47 -0.85 2.26
N ARG A 70 9.23 -1.21 1.96
CA ARG A 70 8.57 -2.43 2.44
C ARG A 70 7.62 -2.94 1.35
N GLY A 71 7.17 -4.17 1.47
CA GLY A 71 6.19 -4.76 0.55
C GLY A 71 6.82 -5.73 -0.45
N ASN A 72 6.55 -5.59 -1.74
CA ASN A 72 7.12 -6.52 -2.74
C ASN A 72 8.53 -6.07 -3.17
N CYS A 73 9.47 -7.01 -3.16
CA CYS A 73 10.78 -6.85 -3.80
C CYS A 73 10.90 -7.83 -4.97
N ILE A 74 11.32 -7.36 -6.15
CA ILE A 74 11.58 -8.23 -7.30
C ILE A 74 13.09 -8.40 -7.49
N VAL A 75 13.53 -9.65 -7.61
CA VAL A 75 14.89 -10.02 -8.01
C VAL A 75 14.87 -10.41 -9.47
N PHE A 76 15.53 -9.61 -10.29
CA PHE A 76 15.56 -9.72 -11.75
C PHE A 76 16.77 -10.55 -12.20
N GLY A 77 16.52 -11.66 -12.89
CA GLY A 77 17.53 -12.70 -13.13
C GLY A 77 17.95 -13.34 -11.81
N ALA A 78 17.01 -13.98 -11.13
CA ALA A 78 17.14 -14.42 -9.74
C ALA A 78 18.04 -15.65 -9.53
N GLY A 79 18.50 -16.31 -10.61
CA GLY A 79 19.26 -17.55 -10.52
C GLY A 79 18.55 -18.60 -9.67
N THR A 80 19.26 -19.13 -8.68
CA THR A 80 18.70 -20.10 -7.71
C THR A 80 17.98 -19.44 -6.53
N GLY A 81 17.94 -18.10 -6.45
CA GLY A 81 17.22 -17.35 -5.40
C GLY A 81 18.04 -16.96 -4.18
N ARG A 82 19.38 -16.95 -4.27
CA ARG A 82 20.25 -16.69 -3.12
C ARG A 82 20.18 -15.24 -2.63
N LEU A 83 20.13 -14.25 -3.53
CA LEU A 83 19.86 -12.87 -3.14
C LEU A 83 18.45 -12.73 -2.54
N ALA A 84 17.46 -13.42 -3.13
CA ALA A 84 16.09 -13.36 -2.66
C ALA A 84 15.95 -13.84 -1.21
N TRP A 85 16.68 -14.90 -0.85
CA TRP A 85 16.76 -15.38 0.53
C TRP A 85 17.33 -14.33 1.47
N ARG A 86 18.48 -13.72 1.15
CA ARG A 86 19.10 -12.70 2.00
C ARG A 86 18.21 -11.48 2.23
N LEU A 87 17.49 -11.04 1.20
CA LEU A 87 16.56 -9.90 1.33
C LEU A 87 15.34 -10.25 2.18
N ALA A 88 14.86 -11.49 2.08
CA ALA A 88 13.75 -11.98 2.89
C ALA A 88 14.07 -12.06 4.39
N GLU A 89 15.35 -12.23 4.78
CA GLU A 89 15.78 -12.26 6.20
C GLU A 89 15.42 -10.95 6.94
N SER A 90 15.32 -9.82 6.23
CA SER A 90 14.90 -8.54 6.81
C SER A 90 13.43 -8.51 7.24
N GLN A 91 12.61 -9.46 6.76
CA GLN A 91 11.14 -9.50 6.90
C GLN A 91 10.41 -8.26 6.37
N ARG A 92 11.11 -7.32 5.71
CA ARG A 92 10.52 -6.11 5.11
C ARG A 92 9.86 -6.39 3.77
N PHE A 93 10.29 -7.46 3.10
CA PHE A 93 9.89 -7.76 1.73
C PHE A 93 9.36 -9.17 1.55
N ARG A 94 8.21 -9.29 0.87
CA ARG A 94 7.89 -10.49 0.12
C ARG A 94 8.69 -10.45 -1.18
N VAL A 95 9.50 -11.48 -1.43
CA VAL A 95 10.46 -11.46 -2.54
C VAL A 95 9.97 -12.32 -3.71
N LEU A 96 9.98 -11.75 -4.90
CA LEU A 96 9.61 -12.39 -6.16
C LEU A 96 10.85 -12.46 -7.05
N GLY A 97 11.39 -13.65 -7.28
CA GLY A 97 12.48 -13.86 -8.22
C GLY A 97 11.97 -14.25 -9.59
N VAL A 98 12.47 -13.62 -10.65
CA VAL A 98 12.27 -14.08 -12.03
C VAL A 98 13.58 -14.48 -12.64
N GLU A 99 13.60 -15.64 -13.29
CA GLU A 99 14.78 -16.22 -13.92
C GLU A 99 14.41 -16.87 -15.26
N GLU A 100 15.31 -16.77 -16.26
CA GLU A 100 15.11 -17.37 -17.58
C GLU A 100 15.46 -18.86 -17.59
N ASN A 101 16.49 -19.25 -16.82
CA ASN A 101 16.89 -20.65 -16.68
C ASN A 101 15.91 -21.42 -15.77
N SER A 102 15.09 -22.28 -16.39
CA SER A 102 14.11 -23.11 -15.69
C SER A 102 14.73 -24.12 -14.72
N GLU A 103 15.94 -24.62 -14.98
CA GLU A 103 16.65 -25.52 -14.08
C GLU A 103 17.07 -24.79 -12.80
N ALA A 104 17.59 -23.56 -12.93
CA ALA A 104 17.93 -22.72 -11.78
C ALA A 104 16.70 -22.40 -10.93
N VAL A 105 15.57 -22.09 -11.58
CA VAL A 105 14.28 -21.89 -10.88
C VAL A 105 13.88 -23.16 -10.11
N MET A 106 13.95 -24.33 -10.74
CA MET A 106 13.55 -25.59 -10.08
C MET A 106 14.48 -25.95 -8.92
N ALA A 107 15.80 -25.78 -9.08
CA ALA A 107 16.77 -25.97 -8.00
C ALA A 107 16.50 -25.02 -6.83
N GLY A 108 16.28 -23.73 -7.13
CA GLY A 108 15.94 -22.72 -6.14
C GLY A 108 14.64 -23.00 -5.40
N ARG A 109 13.58 -23.39 -6.12
CA ARG A 109 12.31 -23.81 -5.52
C ARG A 109 12.49 -24.96 -4.53
N LYS A 110 13.27 -25.97 -4.90
CA LYS A 110 13.57 -27.12 -4.03
C LYS A 110 14.32 -26.70 -2.77
N ALA A 111 15.35 -25.87 -2.91
CA ALA A 111 16.16 -25.38 -1.79
C ALA A 111 15.33 -24.52 -0.83
N LEU A 112 14.56 -23.56 -1.36
CA LEU A 112 13.72 -22.65 -0.57
C LEU A 112 12.52 -23.36 0.07
N HIS A 113 11.97 -24.39 -0.59
CA HIS A 113 10.91 -25.20 -0.02
C HIS A 113 11.41 -26.04 1.16
N ALA A 114 12.61 -26.62 1.05
CA ALA A 114 13.24 -27.35 2.16
C ALA A 114 13.60 -26.46 3.38
N ALA A 115 13.51 -25.14 3.22
CA ALA A 115 13.70 -24.13 4.26
C ALA A 115 12.38 -23.44 4.69
N ASP A 116 11.22 -23.90 4.22
CA ASP A 116 9.89 -23.32 4.49
C ASP A 116 9.71 -21.85 4.05
N LEU A 117 10.56 -21.38 3.13
CA LEU A 117 10.52 -20.01 2.61
C LEU A 117 9.75 -19.89 1.29
N TYR A 118 9.62 -20.98 0.53
CA TYR A 118 8.98 -20.96 -0.78
C TYR A 118 7.44 -20.85 -0.68
N GLY A 119 6.86 -19.89 -1.41
CA GLY A 119 5.42 -19.64 -1.47
C GLY A 119 4.87 -18.77 -0.33
N THR A 120 5.57 -18.73 0.80
CA THR A 120 5.27 -17.85 1.95
C THR A 120 5.94 -16.50 1.77
N GLN A 121 7.28 -16.48 1.84
CA GLN A 121 8.08 -15.25 1.80
C GLN A 121 8.74 -15.03 0.43
N ILE A 122 9.13 -16.11 -0.25
CA ILE A 122 9.87 -16.06 -1.51
C ILE A 122 9.15 -16.88 -2.59
N THR A 123 9.00 -16.32 -3.78
CA THR A 123 8.49 -17.05 -4.95
C THR A 123 9.46 -16.88 -6.11
N LEU A 124 9.91 -17.99 -6.69
CA LEU A 124 10.70 -18.00 -7.93
C LEU A 124 9.84 -18.40 -9.13
N GLN A 125 9.98 -17.69 -10.24
CA GLN A 125 9.23 -17.90 -11.47
C GLN A 125 10.15 -17.95 -12.67
N ALA A 126 9.84 -18.86 -13.59
CA ALA A 126 10.48 -18.88 -14.90
C ALA A 126 9.83 -17.83 -15.81
N GLY A 127 10.61 -16.99 -16.49
CA GLY A 127 10.09 -15.98 -17.40
C GLY A 127 11.18 -15.19 -18.12
N THR A 128 10.82 -14.56 -19.25
CA THR A 128 11.72 -13.75 -20.07
C THR A 128 11.87 -12.35 -19.49
N LEU A 129 13.11 -11.90 -19.29
CA LEU A 129 13.42 -10.60 -18.65
C LEU A 129 13.21 -9.39 -19.59
N THR A 130 12.67 -9.63 -20.79
CA THR A 130 12.27 -8.59 -21.73
C THR A 130 10.75 -8.40 -21.82
N ASN A 131 9.97 -9.34 -21.27
CA ASN A 131 8.51 -9.29 -21.31
C ASN A 131 7.92 -10.11 -20.16
N LEU A 132 7.86 -9.49 -18.98
CA LEU A 132 7.33 -10.11 -17.78
C LEU A 132 5.82 -9.96 -17.72
N ARG A 133 5.16 -11.02 -17.28
CA ARG A 133 3.70 -11.06 -17.07
C ARG A 133 3.24 -10.35 -15.79
N TYR A 134 4.14 -9.65 -15.12
CA TYR A 134 3.78 -8.78 -14.01
C TYR A 134 3.06 -7.54 -14.50
N ARG A 135 2.11 -7.08 -13.70
CA ARG A 135 1.49 -5.77 -13.91
C ARG A 135 2.54 -4.68 -13.65
N ASP A 136 2.29 -3.51 -14.20
CA ASP A 136 3.12 -2.34 -13.92
C ASP A 136 3.14 -2.09 -12.41
N TYR A 137 4.24 -1.52 -11.91
CA TYR A 137 4.35 -1.05 -10.52
C TYR A 137 4.27 -2.16 -9.45
N ALA A 138 4.56 -3.40 -9.83
CA ALA A 138 4.47 -4.58 -8.98
C ALA A 138 5.37 -4.57 -7.72
N ALA A 139 6.42 -3.73 -7.67
CA ALA A 139 7.41 -3.75 -6.60
C ALA A 139 7.78 -2.37 -6.05
N ALA A 140 8.01 -2.34 -4.74
CA ALA A 140 8.65 -1.22 -4.05
C ALA A 140 10.15 -1.16 -4.35
N VAL A 141 10.80 -2.33 -4.48
CA VAL A 141 12.23 -2.43 -4.78
C VAL A 141 12.48 -3.47 -5.86
N VAL A 142 13.28 -3.12 -6.87
CA VAL A 142 13.77 -4.06 -7.89
C VAL A 142 15.30 -4.15 -7.81
N VAL A 143 15.84 -5.35 -7.75
CA VAL A 143 17.29 -5.64 -7.71
C VAL A 143 17.64 -6.71 -8.73
N SER A 144 18.93 -7.04 -8.91
CA SER A 144 19.36 -8.11 -9.83
C SER A 144 20.39 -9.03 -9.20
N ASP A 145 20.14 -10.34 -9.26
CA ASP A 145 21.09 -11.38 -8.82
C ASP A 145 22.08 -11.71 -9.96
N ALA A 146 21.59 -11.82 -11.20
CA ALA A 146 22.42 -12.06 -12.39
C ALA A 146 23.57 -11.05 -12.56
N ILE A 147 23.41 -9.79 -12.13
CA ILE A 147 24.53 -8.83 -12.17
C ILE A 147 25.65 -9.22 -11.20
N ILE A 148 25.30 -9.73 -10.02
CA ILE A 148 26.25 -10.17 -9.00
C ILE A 148 27.03 -11.40 -9.51
N THR A 149 26.35 -12.35 -10.15
CA THR A 149 26.98 -13.60 -10.61
C THR A 149 27.66 -13.47 -11.97
N ASP A 150 27.02 -12.80 -12.92
CA ASP A 150 27.43 -12.76 -14.32
C ASP A 150 28.11 -11.45 -14.76
N GLY A 151 28.11 -10.41 -13.92
CA GLY A 151 28.68 -9.11 -14.26
C GLY A 151 28.03 -8.46 -15.49
N ARG A 152 26.77 -8.84 -15.79
CA ARG A 152 26.03 -8.40 -16.98
C ARG A 152 24.62 -7.99 -16.60
N CYS A 153 24.14 -6.90 -17.19
CA CYS A 153 22.76 -6.44 -17.00
C CYS A 153 21.81 -7.35 -17.79
N PRO A 154 20.89 -8.08 -17.13
CA PRO A 154 19.99 -8.97 -17.83
C PRO A 154 18.79 -8.19 -18.41
N GLY A 155 18.13 -8.75 -19.43
CA GLY A 155 16.89 -8.20 -19.98
C GLY A 155 16.94 -6.73 -20.39
N SER A 156 15.82 -6.03 -20.23
CA SER A 156 15.67 -4.61 -20.56
C SER A 156 15.55 -3.74 -19.30
N ALA A 157 16.26 -2.61 -19.28
CA ALA A 157 16.14 -1.61 -18.22
C ALA A 157 14.73 -0.99 -18.16
N ALA A 158 14.07 -0.81 -19.31
CA ALA A 158 12.71 -0.30 -19.37
C ALA A 158 11.72 -1.29 -18.74
N GLU A 159 11.90 -2.60 -19.01
CA GLU A 159 11.05 -3.65 -18.45
C GLU A 159 11.26 -3.80 -16.94
N MET A 160 12.51 -3.72 -16.49
CA MET A 160 12.84 -3.63 -15.07
C MET A 160 12.13 -2.43 -14.42
N PHE A 161 12.28 -1.24 -15.00
CA PHE A 161 11.74 -0.02 -14.44
C PHE A 161 10.21 0.01 -14.45
N ARG A 162 9.54 -0.61 -15.43
CA ARG A 162 8.07 -0.75 -15.50
C ARG A 162 7.48 -1.35 -14.21
N MET A 163 8.20 -2.25 -13.56
CA MET A 163 7.77 -2.89 -12.30
C MET A 163 7.96 -2.02 -11.06
N VAL A 164 8.80 -0.99 -11.12
CA VAL A 164 9.06 -0.09 -10.00
C VAL A 164 7.82 0.78 -9.78
N ARG A 165 7.24 0.78 -8.59
CA ARG A 165 6.03 1.56 -8.29
C ARG A 165 6.28 3.08 -8.26
N PRO A 166 5.26 3.91 -8.56
CA PRO A 166 5.32 5.35 -8.34
C PRO A 166 5.43 5.70 -6.84
N ASP A 167 5.72 6.96 -6.58
CA ASP A 167 5.85 7.54 -5.23
C ASP A 167 6.97 6.89 -4.39
N GLY A 168 8.17 6.84 -4.96
CA GLY A 168 9.40 6.45 -4.25
C GLY A 168 9.76 4.97 -4.38
N GLY A 169 9.26 4.25 -5.40
CA GLY A 169 9.79 2.94 -5.75
C GLY A 169 11.22 3.04 -6.30
N ILE A 170 12.06 2.04 -6.02
CA ILE A 170 13.50 2.07 -6.31
C ILE A 170 13.90 0.85 -7.14
N ALA A 171 14.65 1.05 -8.22
CA ALA A 171 15.52 0.01 -8.76
C ALA A 171 16.96 0.25 -8.27
N LEU A 172 17.54 -0.72 -7.58
CA LEU A 172 18.91 -0.67 -7.08
C LEU A 172 19.70 -1.83 -7.67
N ILE A 173 20.51 -1.51 -8.68
CA ILE A 173 21.06 -2.48 -9.63
C ILE A 173 22.57 -2.34 -9.64
N GLY A 174 23.28 -3.41 -9.36
CA GLY A 174 24.72 -3.33 -9.19
C GLY A 174 25.32 -4.58 -8.60
N GLN A 175 26.56 -4.46 -8.16
CA GLN A 175 27.31 -5.54 -7.54
C GLN A 175 28.23 -5.01 -6.43
N PRO A 176 28.35 -5.74 -5.31
CA PRO A 176 29.37 -5.47 -4.29
C PRO A 176 30.79 -5.78 -4.82
N PRO A 177 31.85 -5.43 -4.08
CA PRO A 177 33.21 -5.84 -4.43
C PRO A 177 33.36 -7.38 -4.46
N ASN A 178 34.41 -7.87 -5.13
CA ASN A 178 34.80 -9.28 -5.18
C ASN A 178 33.79 -10.24 -5.86
N CYS A 179 32.87 -9.71 -6.67
CA CYS A 179 31.99 -10.54 -7.50
C CYS A 179 32.79 -11.39 -8.51
N PRO A 180 32.32 -12.61 -8.85
CA PRO A 180 33.05 -13.52 -9.74
C PRO A 180 33.36 -12.93 -11.12
N LYS A 181 32.46 -12.10 -11.64
CA LYS A 181 32.64 -11.37 -12.89
C LYS A 181 32.39 -9.89 -12.62
N ARG A 182 33.27 -9.03 -13.13
CA ARG A 182 33.17 -7.58 -12.92
C ARG A 182 32.16 -6.97 -13.89
N LEU A 183 31.17 -6.24 -13.36
CA LEU A 183 30.31 -5.33 -14.12
C LEU A 183 31.09 -4.08 -14.57
N PRO A 184 31.27 -3.85 -15.88
CA PRO A 184 31.88 -2.61 -16.37
C PRO A 184 30.89 -1.46 -16.25
N ARG A 185 31.32 -0.32 -15.67
CA ARG A 185 30.50 0.90 -15.53
C ARG A 185 29.83 1.33 -16.84
N LYS A 186 30.59 1.32 -17.95
CA LYS A 186 30.07 1.67 -19.29
C LYS A 186 28.91 0.79 -19.74
N HIS A 187 28.92 -0.50 -19.38
CA HIS A 187 27.83 -1.41 -19.73
C HIS A 187 26.56 -1.09 -18.93
N LEU A 188 26.70 -0.81 -17.63
CA LEU A 188 25.59 -0.39 -16.77
C LEU A 188 24.97 0.93 -17.25
N GLU A 189 25.81 1.93 -17.53
CA GLU A 189 25.38 3.23 -18.08
C GLU A 189 24.68 3.09 -19.43
N SER A 190 25.21 2.24 -20.31
CA SER A 190 24.57 1.96 -21.60
C SER A 190 23.18 1.36 -21.42
N TRP A 191 23.08 0.30 -20.62
CA TRP A 191 21.82 -0.41 -20.39
C TRP A 191 20.74 0.51 -19.80
N LEU A 192 21.09 1.37 -18.84
CA LEU A 192 20.15 2.35 -18.26
C LEU A 192 19.74 3.44 -19.25
N ARG A 193 20.68 3.92 -20.09
CA ARG A 193 20.39 4.91 -21.14
C ARG A 193 19.48 4.34 -22.21
N ASP A 194 19.68 3.08 -22.60
CA ASP A 194 18.85 2.39 -23.59
C ASP A 194 17.40 2.22 -23.08
N GLY A 195 17.21 2.18 -21.76
CA GLY A 195 15.88 2.23 -21.12
C GLY A 195 15.28 3.63 -20.97
N GLY A 196 15.99 4.70 -21.34
CA GLY A 196 15.55 6.08 -21.20
C GLY A 196 15.41 6.53 -19.74
N LEU A 197 16.22 5.97 -18.82
CA LEU A 197 16.07 6.19 -17.38
C LEU A 197 16.93 7.35 -16.87
N THR A 198 16.44 8.05 -15.86
CA THR A 198 17.25 8.97 -15.04
C THR A 198 17.81 8.20 -13.84
N TYR A 199 19.12 8.24 -13.65
CA TYR A 199 19.80 7.38 -12.67
C TYR A 199 20.98 8.07 -11.99
N GLN A 200 21.39 7.52 -10.85
CA GLN A 200 22.62 7.88 -10.14
C GLN A 200 23.49 6.64 -10.00
N ILE A 201 24.78 6.73 -10.37
CA ILE A 201 25.73 5.62 -10.23
C ILE A 201 26.79 5.98 -9.21
N THR A 202 26.91 5.15 -8.18
CA THR A 202 28.03 5.13 -7.24
C THR A 202 28.98 3.99 -7.61
N ASP A 203 30.28 4.25 -7.57
CA ASP A 203 31.34 3.27 -7.80
C ASP A 203 32.41 3.52 -6.73
N ASP A 204 32.25 2.87 -5.57
CA ASP A 204 33.05 3.09 -4.37
C ASP A 204 33.50 1.76 -3.73
N ALA A 205 34.04 1.82 -2.51
CA ALA A 205 34.51 0.62 -1.79
C ALA A 205 33.40 -0.44 -1.54
N ARG A 206 32.11 -0.05 -1.62
CA ARG A 206 30.94 -0.93 -1.51
C ARG A 206 30.50 -1.48 -2.86
N GLY A 207 31.24 -1.21 -3.93
CA GLY A 207 31.00 -1.70 -5.27
C GLY A 207 30.36 -0.67 -6.18
N ILE A 208 29.83 -1.15 -7.30
CA ILE A 208 29.18 -0.33 -8.33
C ILE A 208 27.68 -0.54 -8.27
N TRP A 209 26.93 0.55 -8.09
CA TRP A 209 25.48 0.54 -7.91
C TRP A 209 24.83 1.68 -8.66
N ALA A 210 23.78 1.37 -9.41
CA ALA A 210 22.86 2.32 -10.01
C ALA A 210 21.57 2.37 -9.19
N ARG A 211 21.18 3.59 -8.79
CA ARG A 211 19.87 3.90 -8.22
C ARG A 211 19.00 4.59 -9.27
N VAL A 212 17.82 4.03 -9.50
CA VAL A 212 16.75 4.63 -10.31
C VAL A 212 15.53 4.76 -9.41
N GLU A 213 15.02 5.96 -9.22
CA GLU A 213 13.86 6.22 -8.37
C GLU A 213 12.68 6.70 -9.22
N ARG A 214 11.51 6.09 -9.03
CA ARG A 214 10.30 6.53 -9.72
C ARG A 214 9.58 7.57 -8.87
N GLY A 215 9.46 8.77 -9.42
CA GLY A 215 8.69 9.85 -8.82
C GLY A 215 7.17 9.61 -8.83
N PRO A 216 6.40 10.61 -8.40
CA PRO A 216 4.94 10.57 -8.45
C PRO A 216 4.41 10.37 -9.87
N LEU A 217 3.23 9.76 -9.96
CA LEU A 217 2.57 9.56 -11.24
C LEU A 217 1.95 10.89 -11.71
N PRO A 218 2.36 11.46 -12.85
CA PRO A 218 1.89 12.78 -13.27
C PRO A 218 0.37 12.82 -13.41
N GLY A 219 -0.24 13.84 -12.80
CA GLY A 219 -1.69 14.06 -12.82
C GLY A 219 -2.50 13.21 -11.83
N ALA A 220 -1.86 12.33 -11.04
CA ALA A 220 -2.56 11.53 -10.03
C ALA A 220 -3.12 12.43 -8.92
N GLY A 221 -4.35 12.15 -8.48
CA GLY A 221 -5.02 12.87 -7.41
C GLY A 221 -4.72 12.30 -6.02
N GLU A 222 -5.29 12.92 -4.99
CA GLU A 222 -5.16 12.47 -3.59
C GLU A 222 -6.52 12.27 -2.93
N TRP A 223 -6.56 11.54 -1.82
CA TRP A 223 -7.77 11.36 -1.01
C TRP A 223 -7.37 11.42 0.47
N THR A 224 -7.14 12.62 1.00
CA THR A 224 -6.56 12.84 2.34
C THR A 224 -7.60 12.88 3.46
N HIS A 225 -8.88 13.00 3.12
CA HIS A 225 -10.00 13.07 4.07
C HIS A 225 -11.16 12.19 3.61
N ASN A 226 -12.19 12.04 4.44
CA ASN A 226 -13.30 11.12 4.15
C ASN A 226 -14.02 11.41 2.81
N LEU A 227 -14.13 12.68 2.41
CA LEU A 227 -14.69 13.10 1.12
C LEU A 227 -13.62 13.79 0.25
N ALA A 228 -12.50 13.09 0.05
CA ALA A 228 -11.33 13.48 -0.75
C ALA A 228 -10.40 14.50 -0.09
N ASP A 229 -10.89 15.68 0.23
CA ASP A 229 -10.11 16.79 0.77
C ASP A 229 -10.80 17.46 1.96
N ILE A 230 -10.16 18.50 2.51
CA ILE A 230 -10.71 19.25 3.65
C ILE A 230 -12.02 19.99 3.29
N GLY A 231 -12.23 20.29 2.01
CA GLY A 231 -13.44 20.90 1.47
C GLY A 231 -14.61 19.92 1.31
N ASN A 232 -14.40 18.63 1.56
CA ASN A 232 -15.35 17.55 1.29
C ASN A 232 -15.83 17.52 -0.18
N THR A 233 -14.95 17.78 -1.15
CA THR A 233 -15.32 17.88 -2.57
C THR A 233 -15.80 16.57 -3.19
N ALA A 234 -15.51 15.43 -2.56
CA ALA A 234 -15.73 14.10 -3.11
C ALA A 234 -15.03 13.89 -4.48
N CYS A 235 -13.97 14.64 -4.74
CA CYS A 235 -13.18 14.59 -5.97
C CYS A 235 -11.69 14.57 -5.64
N SER A 236 -10.95 13.60 -6.15
CA SER A 236 -9.50 13.48 -5.89
C SER A 236 -8.64 14.51 -6.62
N GLY A 237 -9.21 15.22 -7.62
CA GLY A 237 -8.45 16.08 -8.53
C GLY A 237 -7.60 15.33 -9.54
N ASP A 238 -7.79 14.01 -9.69
CA ASP A 238 -7.03 13.20 -10.64
C ASP A 238 -7.36 13.58 -12.10
N THR A 239 -6.33 13.86 -12.89
CA THR A 239 -6.45 14.23 -14.31
C THR A 239 -6.04 13.10 -15.26
N ARG A 240 -5.64 11.94 -14.72
CA ARG A 240 -5.29 10.73 -15.48
C ARG A 240 -6.53 9.99 -15.92
N THR A 241 -7.22 10.55 -16.89
CA THR A 241 -8.39 9.93 -17.49
C THR A 241 -7.98 8.92 -18.56
N SER A 242 -8.43 7.67 -18.43
CA SER A 242 -8.35 6.65 -19.48
C SER A 242 -9.66 5.90 -19.53
N SER A 243 -10.18 5.63 -20.73
CA SER A 243 -11.34 4.74 -20.93
C SER A 243 -10.99 3.27 -20.68
N THR A 244 -9.70 2.94 -20.65
CA THR A 244 -9.20 1.59 -20.39
C THR A 244 -8.78 1.47 -18.93
N VAL A 245 -9.64 0.84 -18.12
CA VAL A 245 -9.34 0.48 -16.74
C VAL A 245 -8.88 -0.97 -16.70
N VAL A 246 -7.71 -1.20 -16.11
CA VAL A 246 -7.11 -2.53 -15.98
C VAL A 246 -6.78 -2.78 -14.51
N PRO A 247 -7.14 -3.96 -13.95
CA PRO A 247 -6.74 -4.28 -12.58
C PRO A 247 -5.22 -4.26 -12.43
N LEU A 248 -4.70 -3.48 -11.49
CA LEU A 248 -3.28 -3.54 -11.11
C LEU A 248 -3.02 -4.67 -10.12
N TRP A 249 -3.91 -4.82 -9.13
CA TRP A 249 -3.84 -5.89 -8.13
C TRP A 249 -5.24 -6.19 -7.58
N PHE A 250 -5.37 -7.36 -6.98
CA PHE A 250 -6.54 -7.82 -6.22
C PHE A 250 -6.02 -8.65 -5.06
N GLY A 251 -6.49 -8.40 -3.84
CA GLY A 251 -5.97 -9.07 -2.65
C GLY A 251 -6.46 -8.46 -1.35
N ALA A 252 -5.76 -8.79 -0.25
CA ALA A 252 -6.05 -8.27 1.08
C ALA A 252 -5.92 -6.72 1.16
N PRO A 253 -6.57 -6.06 2.14
CA PRO A 253 -7.39 -6.63 3.21
C PRO A 253 -8.70 -7.24 2.71
N GLY A 254 -8.97 -8.47 3.14
CA GLY A 254 -10.22 -9.16 2.83
C GLY A 254 -11.36 -8.73 3.75
N PRO A 255 -12.60 -9.16 3.47
CA PRO A 255 -13.79 -8.72 4.21
C PRO A 255 -13.78 -9.11 5.70
N ALA A 256 -12.94 -10.08 6.11
CA ALA A 256 -12.88 -10.58 7.49
C ALA A 256 -12.47 -9.51 8.52
N VAL A 257 -11.73 -8.48 8.10
CA VAL A 257 -11.22 -7.42 8.99
C VAL A 257 -11.71 -6.02 8.59
N MET A 258 -12.47 -5.93 7.49
CA MET A 258 -13.00 -4.67 7.00
C MET A 258 -14.41 -4.44 7.54
N THR A 259 -14.71 -3.19 7.86
CA THR A 259 -16.08 -2.79 8.19
C THR A 259 -16.98 -2.91 6.95
N ASP A 260 -18.17 -3.48 7.12
CA ASP A 260 -19.12 -3.71 6.02
C ASP A 260 -19.45 -2.39 5.30
N ARG A 261 -19.32 -2.37 3.97
CA ARG A 261 -19.60 -1.18 3.15
C ARG A 261 -21.02 -0.61 3.35
N HIS A 262 -22.00 -1.45 3.65
CA HIS A 262 -23.40 -1.05 3.87
C HIS A 262 -23.55 -0.28 5.18
N TRP A 263 -22.56 -0.35 6.07
CA TRP A 263 -22.51 0.46 7.28
C TRP A 263 -21.96 1.86 7.03
N ARG A 264 -21.61 2.20 5.77
CA ARG A 264 -21.09 3.52 5.37
C ARG A 264 -19.88 3.93 6.24
N PRO A 265 -18.81 3.12 6.27
CA PRO A 265 -17.62 3.42 7.06
C PRO A 265 -16.83 4.58 6.45
N GLN A 266 -15.79 4.99 7.16
CA GLN A 266 -14.76 5.90 6.67
C GLN A 266 -14.19 5.43 5.32
N ALA A 267 -14.13 6.35 4.35
CA ALA A 267 -13.48 6.06 3.08
C ALA A 267 -11.96 5.84 3.28
N PRO A 268 -11.34 4.90 2.55
CA PRO A 268 -9.89 4.77 2.54
C PRO A 268 -9.22 6.08 2.14
N LEU A 269 -8.09 6.39 2.76
CA LEU A 269 -7.30 7.57 2.43
C LEU A 269 -6.12 7.20 1.52
N TYR A 270 -5.75 8.07 0.60
CA TYR A 270 -4.65 7.89 -0.33
C TYR A 270 -3.74 9.12 -0.41
N LYS A 271 -2.42 8.90 -0.26
CA LYS A 271 -1.37 9.88 -0.54
C LYS A 271 -0.02 9.17 -0.71
N ASN A 272 0.83 9.66 -1.62
CA ASN A 272 2.21 9.18 -1.82
C ASN A 272 2.33 7.63 -1.91
N GLY A 273 1.51 7.02 -2.77
CA GLY A 273 1.51 5.58 -3.01
C GLY A 273 0.99 4.70 -1.86
N ARG A 274 0.46 5.28 -0.78
CA ARG A 274 -0.08 4.56 0.37
C ARG A 274 -1.59 4.71 0.44
N LEU A 275 -2.26 3.58 0.65
CA LEU A 275 -3.70 3.48 0.89
C LEU A 275 -3.94 3.08 2.34
N PHE A 276 -4.69 3.87 3.09
CA PHE A 276 -5.03 3.63 4.50
C PHE A 276 -6.49 3.21 4.59
N VAL A 277 -6.71 1.94 4.93
CA VAL A 277 -8.05 1.34 5.02
C VAL A 277 -8.44 1.21 6.49
N ALA A 278 -9.55 1.85 6.86
CA ALA A 278 -10.19 1.62 8.14
C ALA A 278 -10.83 0.22 8.17
N GLY A 279 -10.49 -0.57 9.18
CA GLY A 279 -11.10 -1.86 9.46
C GLY A 279 -11.77 -1.88 10.82
N ASP A 280 -12.13 -3.08 11.27
CA ASP A 280 -12.70 -3.26 12.61
C ASP A 280 -11.62 -3.08 13.69
N ASP A 281 -11.68 -1.93 14.37
CA ASP A 281 -10.76 -1.44 15.41
C ASP A 281 -9.28 -1.50 15.00
N ARG A 282 -9.01 -1.18 13.74
CA ARG A 282 -7.67 -1.15 13.17
C ARG A 282 -7.57 -0.27 11.94
N ILE A 283 -6.34 0.11 11.62
CA ILE A 283 -5.98 0.74 10.35
C ILE A 283 -4.98 -0.16 9.63
N ILE A 284 -5.21 -0.38 8.35
CA ILE A 284 -4.35 -1.18 7.48
C ILE A 284 -3.75 -0.25 6.43
N CYS A 285 -2.42 -0.21 6.35
CA CYS A 285 -1.73 0.50 5.29
C CYS A 285 -1.29 -0.48 4.22
N THR A 286 -1.69 -0.23 2.98
CA THR A 286 -1.27 -0.99 1.80
C THR A 286 -0.60 -0.09 0.78
N ASP A 287 0.31 -0.67 0.02
CA ASP A 287 0.82 -0.07 -1.20
C ASP A 287 -0.32 0.03 -2.24
N ALA A 288 -0.58 1.24 -2.71
CA ALA A 288 -1.70 1.50 -3.61
C ALA A 288 -1.52 0.89 -5.00
N TYR A 289 -0.30 0.54 -5.39
CA TYR A 289 0.01 0.08 -6.75
C TYR A 289 0.15 -1.43 -6.89
N ASN A 290 0.44 -2.13 -5.80
CA ASN A 290 0.62 -3.58 -5.82
C ASN A 290 -0.13 -4.32 -4.70
N GLY A 291 -0.80 -3.60 -3.80
CA GLY A 291 -1.61 -4.18 -2.72
C GLY A 291 -0.79 -4.81 -1.59
N ALA A 292 0.54 -4.65 -1.57
CA ALA A 292 1.35 -5.17 -0.50
C ALA A 292 0.96 -4.49 0.83
N ARG A 293 0.70 -5.29 1.86
CA ARG A 293 0.43 -4.78 3.20
C ARG A 293 1.72 -4.27 3.83
N LEU A 294 1.78 -2.97 4.10
CA LEU A 294 2.98 -2.31 4.64
C LEU A 294 3.01 -2.42 6.17
N TRP A 295 1.87 -2.19 6.82
CA TRP A 295 1.66 -2.39 8.24
C TRP A 295 0.17 -2.48 8.58
N GLU A 296 -0.13 -2.95 9.79
CA GLU A 296 -1.46 -2.85 10.39
C GLU A 296 -1.31 -2.41 11.84
N ARG A 297 -2.22 -1.55 12.27
CA ARG A 297 -2.25 -1.01 13.62
C ARG A 297 -3.63 -1.26 14.22
N ASN A 298 -3.69 -2.03 15.31
CA ASN A 298 -4.89 -2.08 16.14
C ASN A 298 -5.11 -0.72 16.79
N VAL A 299 -6.32 -0.19 16.65
CA VAL A 299 -6.79 1.03 17.29
C VAL A 299 -8.14 0.72 17.95
N PRO A 300 -8.13 0.21 19.19
CA PRO A 300 -9.36 -0.19 19.87
C PRO A 300 -10.39 0.94 19.95
N ASN A 301 -11.66 0.61 19.69
CA ASN A 301 -12.78 1.54 19.65
C ASN A 301 -12.72 2.60 18.54
N SER A 302 -11.91 2.41 17.48
CA SER A 302 -11.87 3.34 16.34
C SER A 302 -13.00 3.12 15.35
N SER A 303 -13.67 1.97 15.36
CA SER A 303 -14.71 1.63 14.39
C SER A 303 -15.93 2.55 14.48
N ARG A 304 -15.99 3.54 13.58
CA ARG A 304 -17.16 4.38 13.35
C ARG A 304 -17.87 4.02 12.06
N ILE A 305 -19.19 4.16 12.07
CA ILE A 305 -20.09 3.85 10.95
C ILE A 305 -21.01 5.03 10.68
N ALA A 306 -21.79 4.94 9.60
CA ALA A 306 -22.75 5.96 9.19
C ALA A 306 -22.11 7.36 9.02
N MET A 307 -20.95 7.42 8.34
CA MET A 307 -20.18 8.67 8.14
C MET A 307 -20.99 9.81 7.48
N MET A 308 -22.04 9.49 6.73
CA MET A 308 -22.98 10.49 6.18
C MET A 308 -23.87 11.20 7.23
N ARG A 309 -23.83 10.73 8.49
CA ARG A 309 -24.53 11.31 9.66
C ARG A 309 -23.55 11.75 10.75
N ASP A 310 -22.27 11.47 10.57
CA ASP A 310 -21.16 11.93 11.41
C ASP A 310 -20.14 12.67 10.51
N ALA A 311 -18.87 12.63 10.86
CA ALA A 311 -17.76 12.98 10.00
C ALA A 311 -16.73 11.85 9.96
N GLY A 312 -15.80 11.97 9.01
CA GLY A 312 -14.61 11.14 8.98
C GLY A 312 -13.79 11.24 10.27
N PHE A 313 -13.11 10.15 10.62
CA PHE A 313 -12.26 10.05 11.81
C PHE A 313 -10.78 9.86 11.47
N LEU A 314 -10.44 9.92 10.18
CA LEU A 314 -9.07 9.90 9.67
C LEU A 314 -8.78 11.18 8.89
N ALA A 315 -7.57 11.71 9.05
CA ALA A 315 -7.01 12.77 8.21
C ALA A 315 -5.55 12.44 7.90
N LEU A 316 -5.15 12.60 6.64
CA LEU A 316 -3.83 12.21 6.15
C LEU A 316 -3.03 13.44 5.71
N ALA A 317 -1.91 13.67 6.39
CA ALA A 317 -0.90 14.63 6.01
C ALA A 317 0.29 13.92 5.32
N PRO A 318 1.25 14.65 4.72
CA PRO A 318 2.40 14.02 4.03
C PRO A 318 3.23 13.07 4.91
N ASP A 319 3.39 13.40 6.19
CA ASP A 319 4.27 12.75 7.18
C ASP A 319 3.50 11.93 8.23
N SER A 320 2.19 12.13 8.38
CA SER A 320 1.44 11.45 9.45
C SER A 320 -0.02 11.19 9.09
N LEU A 321 -0.52 10.05 9.56
CA LEU A 321 -1.94 9.75 9.61
C LEU A 321 -2.47 10.11 11.00
N TYR A 322 -3.55 10.87 11.06
CA TYR A 322 -4.23 11.23 12.30
C TYR A 322 -5.51 10.42 12.46
N VAL A 323 -5.70 9.86 13.66
CA VAL A 323 -6.82 8.94 13.96
C VAL A 323 -7.59 9.43 15.19
N ALA A 324 -8.83 9.85 14.97
CA ALA A 324 -9.75 10.32 16.01
C ALA A 324 -10.40 9.15 16.76
N VAL A 325 -10.11 8.97 18.05
CA VAL A 325 -10.68 7.87 18.86
C VAL A 325 -10.97 8.31 20.30
N GLY A 326 -12.25 8.33 20.67
CA GLY A 326 -12.71 8.83 21.97
C GLY A 326 -12.26 10.28 22.19
N ALA A 327 -11.68 10.57 23.36
CA ALA A 327 -11.13 11.89 23.69
C ALA A 327 -9.77 12.21 23.04
N ARG A 328 -9.24 11.30 22.21
CA ARG A 328 -7.85 11.33 21.73
C ARG A 328 -7.76 11.39 20.21
N CYS A 329 -6.63 11.89 19.75
CA CYS A 329 -6.15 11.79 18.39
C CYS A 329 -4.76 11.14 18.39
N LEU A 330 -4.62 10.01 17.71
CA LEU A 330 -3.31 9.39 17.50
C LEU A 330 -2.66 10.03 16.27
N LYS A 331 -1.42 10.50 16.40
CA LYS A 331 -0.54 10.84 15.27
C LYS A 331 0.33 9.62 14.98
N LEU A 332 0.08 8.97 13.85
CA LEU A 332 0.80 7.79 13.40
C LEU A 332 1.78 8.15 12.30
N ASP A 333 2.99 7.59 12.38
CA ASP A 333 3.96 7.64 11.29
C ASP A 333 3.42 6.86 10.06
N VAL A 334 3.44 7.48 8.88
CA VAL A 334 2.86 6.88 7.66
C VAL A 334 3.65 5.66 7.16
N VAL A 335 4.92 5.54 7.50
CA VAL A 335 5.81 4.46 7.03
C VAL A 335 5.69 3.21 7.90
N THR A 336 5.55 3.38 9.20
CA THR A 336 5.65 2.32 10.21
C THR A 336 4.34 2.03 10.94
N GLY A 337 3.39 2.99 10.94
CA GLY A 337 2.15 2.93 11.72
C GLY A 337 2.36 3.09 13.23
N GLN A 338 3.58 3.44 13.67
CA GLN A 338 3.89 3.69 15.07
C GLN A 338 3.32 5.03 15.53
N THR A 339 2.88 5.07 16.79
CA THR A 339 2.37 6.30 17.40
C THR A 339 3.55 7.24 17.69
N MET A 340 3.57 8.39 17.03
CA MET A 340 4.55 9.44 17.26
C MET A 340 4.14 10.39 18.38
N ALA A 341 2.83 10.70 18.45
CA ALA A 341 2.26 11.56 19.46
C ALA A 341 0.77 11.23 19.66
N GLU A 342 0.23 11.73 20.75
CA GLU A 342 -1.18 11.66 21.08
C GLU A 342 -1.65 13.04 21.53
N PHE A 343 -2.77 13.48 20.98
CA PHE A 343 -3.40 14.74 21.34
C PHE A 343 -4.76 14.49 21.98
N THR A 344 -5.16 15.37 22.89
CA THR A 344 -6.45 15.28 23.57
C THR A 344 -7.38 16.38 23.06
N VAL A 345 -8.68 16.08 23.01
CA VAL A 345 -9.70 17.10 22.79
C VAL A 345 -9.56 18.23 23.82
N PRO A 346 -9.51 19.51 23.41
CA PRO A 346 -9.36 20.64 24.33
C PRO A 346 -10.70 21.01 24.99
N ALA A 347 -11.44 20.01 25.48
CA ALA A 347 -12.73 20.18 26.14
C ALA A 347 -12.97 19.08 27.17
N LYS A 348 -13.54 19.44 28.32
CA LYS A 348 -13.84 18.49 29.40
C LYS A 348 -15.05 17.63 29.03
N ASP A 349 -14.99 16.33 29.34
CA ASP A 349 -16.09 15.37 29.14
C ASP A 349 -16.62 15.37 27.68
N ARG A 350 -15.69 15.37 26.73
CA ARG A 350 -15.96 15.36 25.27
C ARG A 350 -15.10 14.31 24.56
N GLU A 351 -15.51 13.99 23.34
CA GLU A 351 -14.77 13.17 22.38
C GLU A 351 -14.52 13.94 21.09
N TRP A 352 -13.57 13.48 20.27
CA TRP A 352 -13.35 13.99 18.92
C TRP A 352 -14.47 13.58 17.98
N GLY A 353 -15.18 14.56 17.41
CA GLY A 353 -16.20 14.38 16.38
C GLY A 353 -15.60 14.32 14.99
N TYR A 354 -15.23 15.48 14.47
CA TYR A 354 -14.58 15.71 13.17
C TYR A 354 -13.06 15.80 13.33
N ILE A 355 -12.34 15.50 12.25
CA ILE A 355 -10.91 15.70 12.10
C ILE A 355 -10.58 16.20 10.69
N ALA A 356 -9.67 17.16 10.57
CA ALA A 356 -8.99 17.47 9.31
C ALA A 356 -7.59 18.04 9.51
N THR A 357 -6.79 18.01 8.45
CA THR A 357 -5.46 18.62 8.42
C THR A 357 -5.32 19.54 7.21
N ASP A 358 -4.75 20.73 7.44
CA ASP A 358 -4.26 21.61 6.38
C ASP A 358 -2.91 22.23 6.82
N GLY A 359 -1.86 22.03 6.03
CA GLY A 359 -0.50 22.43 6.40
C GLY A 359 -0.07 21.95 7.80
N ASN A 360 0.10 22.90 8.72
CA ASN A 360 0.50 22.67 10.12
C ASN A 360 -0.67 22.72 11.10
N ASP A 361 -1.90 22.75 10.60
CA ASP A 361 -3.12 22.82 11.38
C ASP A 361 -3.83 21.47 11.41
N LEU A 362 -4.31 21.11 12.60
CA LEU A 362 -5.12 19.94 12.88
C LEU A 362 -6.43 20.41 13.48
N PHE A 363 -7.46 20.44 12.65
CA PHE A 363 -8.81 20.83 13.03
C PHE A 363 -9.54 19.65 13.64
N GLY A 364 -10.37 19.94 14.64
CA GLY A 364 -11.30 18.96 15.16
C GLY A 364 -12.54 19.60 15.78
N SER A 365 -13.50 18.75 16.12
CA SER A 365 -14.71 19.17 16.83
C SER A 365 -14.92 18.36 18.11
N ALA A 366 -15.55 18.98 19.11
CA ALA A 366 -15.80 18.35 20.40
C ALA A 366 -17.27 17.90 20.51
N GLN A 367 -17.50 16.59 20.49
CA GLN A 367 -18.82 15.98 20.62
C GLN A 367 -19.04 15.37 22.01
N LYS A 368 -20.30 15.10 22.36
CA LYS A 368 -20.65 14.42 23.61
C LYS A 368 -20.01 13.03 23.64
N VAL A 369 -19.55 12.59 24.82
CA VAL A 369 -19.05 11.24 25.03
C VAL A 369 -20.06 10.22 24.54
N GLY A 370 -19.62 9.40 23.60
CA GLY A 370 -20.38 8.32 23.03
C GLY A 370 -21.37 8.69 21.92
N ALA A 371 -21.26 9.89 21.35
CA ALA A 371 -22.13 10.33 20.27
C ALA A 371 -21.93 9.56 18.96
N SER A 372 -20.69 9.16 18.62
CA SER A 372 -20.41 8.45 17.37
C SER A 372 -21.12 7.10 17.27
N TYR A 373 -21.66 6.82 16.08
CA TYR A 373 -22.24 5.52 15.77
C TYR A 373 -21.13 4.47 15.63
N THR A 374 -21.26 3.37 16.37
CA THR A 374 -20.36 2.21 16.31
C THR A 374 -21.17 0.93 16.15
N ALA A 375 -20.60 -0.06 15.46
CA ALA A 375 -21.26 -1.34 15.23
C ALA A 375 -21.73 -2.04 16.52
N ALA A 376 -20.90 -1.94 17.58
CA ALA A 376 -21.18 -2.51 18.89
C ALA A 376 -22.42 -1.88 19.54
N ARG A 377 -22.67 -0.59 19.31
CA ARG A 377 -23.78 0.15 19.93
C ARG A 377 -25.06 0.13 19.12
N THR A 378 -24.95 0.08 17.80
CA THR A 378 -26.13 0.09 16.93
C THR A 378 -26.71 -1.31 16.70
N GLY A 379 -25.96 -2.38 17.00
CA GLY A 379 -26.33 -3.75 16.67
C GLY A 379 -26.21 -4.02 15.16
N ARG A 380 -25.82 -5.26 14.79
CA ARG A 380 -25.50 -5.63 13.41
C ARG A 380 -26.65 -5.45 12.40
N GLY A 381 -27.90 -5.40 12.88
CA GLY A 381 -29.11 -5.25 12.04
C GLY A 381 -29.62 -3.83 11.82
N ALA A 382 -29.15 -2.82 12.57
CA ALA A 382 -29.74 -1.48 12.53
C ALA A 382 -29.21 -0.60 11.38
N VAL A 383 -27.97 -0.80 10.95
CA VAL A 383 -27.28 0.20 10.11
C VAL A 383 -27.81 0.24 8.67
N GLY A 384 -28.19 -0.91 8.10
CA GLY A 384 -28.64 -1.00 6.70
C GLY A 384 -29.98 -0.33 6.42
N ASN A 385 -30.96 -0.46 7.32
CA ASN A 385 -32.31 0.09 7.14
C ASN A 385 -32.67 1.24 8.11
N GLN A 386 -32.08 1.33 9.31
CA GLN A 386 -32.46 2.33 10.32
C GLN A 386 -31.56 3.58 10.34
N LEU A 387 -30.29 3.49 9.93
CA LEU A 387 -29.37 4.64 9.91
C LEU A 387 -29.07 5.16 8.50
N GLY A 388 -29.11 4.28 7.49
CA GLY A 388 -28.80 4.63 6.09
C GLY A 388 -29.96 5.15 5.24
N ARG A 389 -31.23 5.00 5.68
CA ARG A 389 -32.43 5.43 4.93
C ARG A 389 -33.37 6.28 5.81
N GLY A 390 -33.86 7.39 5.25
CA GLY A 390 -34.79 8.33 5.91
C GLY A 390 -34.16 9.68 6.25
N ASN A 391 -34.96 10.74 6.14
CA ASN A 391 -34.59 12.13 6.44
C ASN A 391 -34.84 12.51 7.91
N ASP A 392 -35.50 11.64 8.67
CA ASP A 392 -35.91 11.78 10.07
C ASP A 392 -34.88 11.22 11.06
N ARG A 393 -33.61 11.08 10.64
CA ARG A 393 -32.55 10.45 11.43
C ARG A 393 -31.62 11.48 12.04
N SER A 394 -31.29 11.28 13.32
CA SER A 394 -30.39 12.16 14.05
C SER A 394 -28.99 12.20 13.42
N VAL A 395 -28.47 13.42 13.26
CA VAL A 395 -27.08 13.69 12.91
C VAL A 395 -26.26 13.92 14.16
N ILE A 396 -25.00 13.53 14.11
CA ILE A 396 -24.05 13.76 15.19
C ILE A 396 -23.57 15.21 15.10
N THR A 397 -23.58 15.85 16.26
CA THR A 397 -23.22 17.27 16.40
C THR A 397 -22.18 17.46 17.49
N SER A 398 -21.44 18.54 17.35
CA SER A 398 -20.44 19.00 18.30
C SER A 398 -20.84 20.33 18.92
N THR A 399 -20.25 20.64 20.07
CA THR A 399 -20.46 21.90 20.79
C THR A 399 -19.41 22.95 20.48
N SER A 400 -18.24 22.54 19.99
CA SER A 400 -17.15 23.45 19.63
C SER A 400 -16.29 22.88 18.50
N LEU A 401 -15.56 23.79 17.84
CA LEU A 401 -14.46 23.50 16.92
C LEU A 401 -13.16 23.97 17.56
N PHE A 402 -12.05 23.36 17.19
CA PHE A 402 -10.74 23.80 17.63
C PHE A 402 -9.70 23.51 16.56
N CYS A 403 -8.57 24.19 16.66
CA CYS A 403 -7.38 23.91 15.86
C CYS A 403 -6.18 23.72 16.78
N LEU A 404 -5.46 22.63 16.56
CA LEU A 404 -4.18 22.34 17.17
C LEU A 404 -3.07 22.54 16.14
N ASP A 405 -1.88 22.91 16.60
CA ASP A 405 -0.67 22.72 15.82
C ASP A 405 -0.45 21.20 15.63
N ARG A 406 -0.45 20.76 14.38
CA ARG A 406 -0.39 19.35 13.98
C ARG A 406 0.89 18.63 14.46
N GLN A 407 1.97 19.37 14.64
CA GLN A 407 3.26 18.80 15.03
C GLN A 407 3.39 18.64 16.55
N THR A 408 2.97 19.67 17.29
CA THR A 408 3.17 19.79 18.74
C THR A 408 1.93 19.49 19.57
N GLY A 409 0.74 19.50 18.98
CA GLY A 409 -0.53 19.38 19.68
C GLY A 409 -0.96 20.65 20.43
N LYS A 410 -0.20 21.74 20.31
CA LYS A 410 -0.50 23.01 20.99
C LYS A 410 -1.81 23.59 20.46
N LEU A 411 -2.75 23.90 21.34
CA LEU A 411 -3.98 24.60 21.00
C LEU A 411 -3.68 25.97 20.37
N ARG A 412 -4.19 26.21 19.17
CA ARG A 412 -4.11 27.52 18.50
C ARG A 412 -5.34 28.36 18.80
N TRP A 413 -6.52 27.78 18.64
CA TRP A 413 -7.79 28.45 18.91
C TRP A 413 -8.90 27.43 19.17
N THR A 414 -9.95 27.92 19.83
CA THR A 414 -11.24 27.21 20.01
C THR A 414 -12.36 28.15 19.58
N TYR A 415 -13.35 27.61 18.89
CA TYR A 415 -14.63 28.25 18.62
C TYR A 415 -15.71 27.51 19.40
N ASP A 416 -16.26 28.16 20.43
CA ASP A 416 -17.39 27.63 21.18
C ASP A 416 -18.70 27.96 20.46
N GLY A 417 -19.40 26.92 20.02
CA GLY A 417 -20.65 27.05 19.29
C GLY A 417 -21.75 27.61 20.20
N LYS A 418 -22.45 28.64 19.72
CA LYS A 418 -23.70 29.12 20.36
C LYS A 418 -24.84 28.10 20.22
N SER A 419 -24.72 27.18 19.27
CA SER A 419 -25.65 26.09 18.96
C SER A 419 -24.89 24.85 18.48
N ALA A 420 -25.60 23.76 18.25
CA ALA A 420 -25.02 22.50 17.77
C ALA A 420 -24.39 22.67 16.37
N ILE A 421 -23.18 22.13 16.20
CA ILE A 421 -22.42 22.12 14.95
C ILE A 421 -22.56 20.74 14.33
N ALA A 422 -23.19 20.62 13.16
CA ALA A 422 -23.33 19.34 12.48
C ALA A 422 -21.97 18.88 11.92
N ASN A 423 -21.43 17.77 12.43
CA ASN A 423 -20.11 17.27 12.02
C ASN A 423 -20.03 17.04 10.50
N ALA A 424 -21.10 16.47 9.93
CA ALA A 424 -21.22 16.17 8.50
C ALA A 424 -21.18 17.41 7.58
N ALA A 425 -21.39 18.61 8.14
CA ALA A 425 -21.41 19.87 7.40
C ALA A 425 -20.12 20.68 7.54
N ILE A 426 -19.13 20.19 8.30
CA ILE A 426 -17.85 20.88 8.48
C ILE A 426 -16.97 20.64 7.24
N CYS A 427 -16.59 21.72 6.58
CA CYS A 427 -15.55 21.78 5.55
C CYS A 427 -14.73 23.08 5.76
N ALA A 428 -13.50 23.12 5.23
CA ALA A 428 -12.65 24.32 5.24
C ALA A 428 -12.27 24.76 3.83
#